data_AF-A0A7V5AMR6-F1
#
_entry.id   AF-A0A7V5AMR6-F1
#
_cell.length_a   1.000
_cell.length_b   1.000
_cell.length_c   1.000
_cell.angle_alpha   90.00
_cell.angle_beta   90.00
_cell.angle_gamma   90.00
#
_symmetry.space_group_name_H-M   'P 1'
#
loop_
_entity.id
_entity.type
_entity.pdbx_description
1 polymer ?
#
loop_
_entity_poly.entity_id
_entity_poly.type
_entity_poly.pdbx_seq_one_letter_code
_entity_poly.pdbx_strand_id
1 'polypeptide(L)'
;MSFSKGKDEMEKKNRSPEEVVRELKKAKIKEDYRERALALFGLICARCGREFEESNRHLLTVHHKDGNHLYNPPDGSNWELLCVYCHEDIHSRGLLGDFLSGKGGQEISTVYREGEKFGLTLGEKLKKALEEKKKK
;
A
#
# COMPACT_ATOMS: atom_id res chain seq x y z
N MET A 1 -18.24 10.97 -26.82
CA MET A 1 -17.31 9.86 -26.48
C MET A 1 -16.16 9.93 -27.49
N SER A 2 -14.89 9.91 -27.06
CA SER A 2 -13.64 9.69 -27.86
C SER A 2 -12.43 10.62 -27.62
N PHE A 3 -12.48 11.60 -26.70
CA PHE A 3 -11.36 12.56 -26.53
C PHE A 3 -10.27 12.18 -25.50
N SER A 4 -10.43 11.07 -24.78
CA SER A 4 -9.50 10.68 -23.71
C SER A 4 -8.42 9.67 -24.14
N LYS A 5 -8.62 8.93 -25.24
CA LYS A 5 -7.70 7.84 -25.64
C LYS A 5 -6.35 8.35 -26.20
N GLY A 6 -6.34 9.54 -26.82
CA GLY A 6 -5.14 10.09 -27.46
C GLY A 6 -4.16 10.80 -26.52
N LYS A 7 -4.59 11.21 -25.32
CA LYS A 7 -3.70 11.88 -24.35
C LYS A 7 -2.80 10.87 -23.63
N ASP A 8 -3.35 9.74 -23.20
CA ASP A 8 -2.61 8.64 -22.55
C ASP A 8 -1.56 7.99 -23.47
N GLU A 9 -1.83 7.89 -24.78
CA GLU A 9 -0.87 7.34 -25.75
C GLU A 9 0.28 8.31 -26.07
N MET A 10 0.00 9.62 -26.07
CA MET A 10 0.99 10.66 -26.34
C MET A 10 1.93 10.88 -25.14
N GLU A 11 1.44 10.69 -23.91
CA GLU A 11 2.24 10.78 -22.68
C GLU A 11 3.21 9.60 -22.54
N LYS A 12 2.81 8.39 -22.95
CA LYS A 12 3.71 7.23 -23.02
C LYS A 12 4.84 7.38 -24.04
N LYS A 13 4.68 8.22 -25.08
CA LYS A 13 5.62 8.40 -26.19
C LYS A 13 6.78 9.36 -25.88
N ASN A 14 6.68 10.18 -24.83
CA ASN A 14 7.69 11.18 -24.43
C ASN A 14 8.53 10.78 -23.20
N ARG A 15 8.37 9.56 -22.67
CA ARG A 15 9.20 9.10 -21.55
C ARG A 15 10.62 8.86 -22.01
N SER A 16 11.59 9.44 -21.31
CA SER A 16 13.00 9.29 -21.69
C SER A 16 13.43 7.83 -21.47
N PRO A 17 14.30 7.26 -22.32
CA PRO A 17 14.82 5.90 -22.15
C PRO A 17 15.43 5.66 -20.76
N GLU A 18 16.05 6.69 -20.18
CA GLU A 18 16.63 6.65 -18.83
C GLU A 18 15.57 6.44 -17.74
N GLU A 19 14.41 7.07 -17.90
CA GLU A 19 13.28 6.91 -16.97
C GLU A 19 12.73 5.48 -17.04
N VAL A 20 12.54 4.95 -18.25
CA VAL A 20 12.11 3.56 -18.49
C VAL A 20 13.09 2.57 -17.85
N VAL A 21 14.41 2.79 -18.03
CA VAL A 21 15.44 1.94 -17.42
C VAL A 21 15.41 2.01 -15.89
N ARG A 22 15.16 3.19 -15.30
CA ARG A 22 15.04 3.34 -13.84
C ARG A 22 13.81 2.61 -13.30
N GLU A 23 12.68 2.64 -13.99
CA GLU A 23 11.47 1.89 -13.62
C GLU A 23 11.73 0.38 -13.62
N LEU A 24 12.35 -0.15 -14.68
CA LEU A 24 12.69 -1.57 -14.79
C LEU A 24 13.65 -2.01 -13.67
N LYS A 25 14.66 -1.19 -13.34
CA LYS A 25 15.57 -1.47 -12.23
C LYS A 25 14.85 -1.50 -10.88
N LYS A 26 13.91 -0.59 -10.63
CA LYS A 26 13.09 -0.59 -9.40
C LYS A 26 12.23 -1.85 -9.30
N ALA A 27 11.63 -2.31 -10.40
CA ALA A 27 10.84 -3.54 -10.42
C ALA A 27 11.71 -4.76 -10.06
N LYS A 28 12.91 -4.86 -10.63
CA LYS A 28 13.86 -5.94 -10.33
C LYS A 28 14.28 -5.97 -8.85
N ILE A 29 14.60 -4.82 -8.27
CA ILE A 29 14.94 -4.73 -6.84
C ILE A 29 13.76 -5.18 -5.95
N LYS A 30 12.51 -4.90 -6.38
CA LYS A 30 11.32 -5.36 -5.67
C LYS A 30 11.17 -6.88 -5.67
N GLU A 31 11.51 -7.52 -6.77
CA GLU A 31 11.52 -8.99 -6.86
C GLU A 31 12.64 -9.59 -6.00
N ASP A 32 13.84 -9.00 -6.01
CA ASP A 32 15.00 -9.55 -5.29
C ASP A 32 14.78 -9.64 -3.76
N TYR A 33 14.20 -8.61 -3.12
CA TYR A 33 13.93 -8.69 -1.68
C TYR A 33 12.73 -9.58 -1.35
N ARG A 34 11.76 -9.67 -2.25
CA ARG A 34 10.57 -10.51 -2.05
C ARG A 34 10.95 -11.97 -1.99
N GLU A 35 11.74 -12.43 -2.95
CA GLU A 35 12.22 -13.81 -2.97
C GLU A 35 13.07 -14.12 -1.74
N ARG A 36 13.89 -13.16 -1.29
CA ARG A 36 14.66 -13.29 -0.05
C ARG A 36 13.75 -13.43 1.18
N ALA A 37 12.70 -12.61 1.29
CA ALA A 37 11.76 -12.70 2.39
C ALA A 37 11.04 -14.06 2.41
N LEU A 38 10.60 -14.57 1.25
CA LEU A 38 9.98 -15.89 1.13
C LEU A 38 10.94 -17.01 1.56
N ALA A 39 12.22 -16.90 1.19
CA ALA A 39 13.25 -17.87 1.60
C ALA A 39 13.55 -17.83 3.11
N LEU A 40 13.53 -16.66 3.74
CA LEU A 40 13.84 -16.49 5.17
C LEU A 40 12.68 -16.90 6.08
N PHE A 41 11.45 -16.54 5.72
CA PHE A 41 10.28 -16.67 6.60
C PHE A 41 9.34 -17.82 6.22
N GLY A 42 9.55 -18.43 5.04
CA GLY A 42 8.69 -19.50 4.52
C GLY A 42 7.35 -18.99 4.00
N LEU A 43 6.53 -19.90 3.51
CA LEU A 43 5.22 -19.60 2.91
C LEU A 43 4.12 -19.54 3.98
N ILE A 44 4.32 -18.76 5.04
CA ILE A 44 3.37 -18.62 6.15
C ILE A 44 3.12 -17.15 6.47
N CYS A 45 1.86 -16.80 6.73
CA CYS A 45 1.49 -15.47 7.21
C CYS A 45 1.90 -15.32 8.68
N ALA A 46 2.80 -14.38 8.98
CA ALA A 46 3.28 -14.09 10.33
C ALA A 46 2.18 -13.62 11.31
N ARG A 47 1.03 -13.19 10.79
CA ARG A 47 -0.08 -12.66 11.61
C ARG A 47 -1.20 -13.65 11.89
N CYS A 48 -1.67 -14.38 10.87
CA CYS A 48 -2.78 -15.31 11.03
C CYS A 48 -2.36 -16.78 10.99
N GLY A 49 -1.08 -17.07 10.75
CA GLY A 49 -0.55 -18.44 10.70
C GLY A 49 -1.01 -19.26 9.49
N ARG A 50 -1.74 -18.66 8.53
CA ARG A 50 -2.14 -19.37 7.32
C ARG A 50 -0.91 -19.73 6.49
N GLU A 51 -0.79 -21.00 6.17
CA GLU A 51 0.22 -21.54 5.25
C GLU A 51 -0.24 -21.42 3.79
N PHE A 52 0.73 -21.28 2.92
CA PHE A 52 0.59 -21.10 1.48
C PHE A 52 1.47 -22.14 0.78
N GLU A 53 1.07 -22.49 -0.44
CA GLU A 53 1.83 -23.33 -1.35
C GLU A 53 2.52 -22.46 -2.40
N GLU A 54 3.47 -23.04 -3.12
CA GLU A 54 4.17 -22.34 -4.21
C GLU A 54 3.18 -21.80 -5.26
N SER A 55 2.09 -22.53 -5.52
CA SER A 55 1.01 -22.17 -6.44
C SER A 55 0.29 -20.86 -6.06
N ASN A 56 0.21 -20.57 -4.75
CA ASN A 56 -0.53 -19.43 -4.21
C ASN A 56 0.34 -18.46 -3.40
N ARG A 57 1.68 -18.59 -3.43
CA ARG A 57 2.66 -17.71 -2.77
C ARG A 57 2.51 -16.23 -3.15
N HIS A 58 1.92 -15.94 -4.31
CA HIS A 58 1.62 -14.58 -4.75
C HIS A 58 0.64 -13.85 -3.83
N LEU A 59 -0.16 -14.59 -3.03
CA LEU A 59 -1.06 -14.04 -2.01
C LEU A 59 -0.34 -13.66 -0.71
N LEU A 60 0.93 -14.02 -0.58
CA LEU A 60 1.79 -13.62 0.52
C LEU A 60 2.61 -12.39 0.07
N THR A 61 2.64 -11.35 0.90
CA THR A 61 3.22 -10.05 0.57
C THR A 61 4.21 -9.62 1.64
N VAL A 62 5.25 -8.89 1.23
CA VAL A 62 6.22 -8.31 2.17
C VAL A 62 5.63 -7.03 2.73
N HIS A 63 5.53 -6.97 4.06
CA HIS A 63 5.22 -5.77 4.80
C HIS A 63 6.50 -5.21 5.44
N HIS A 64 6.73 -3.90 5.30
CA HIS A 64 7.87 -3.19 5.87
C HIS A 64 7.48 -2.62 7.24
N LYS A 65 8.10 -3.10 8.31
CA LYS A 65 7.73 -2.75 9.70
C LYS A 65 7.92 -1.26 10.01
N ASP A 66 8.94 -0.64 9.42
CA ASP A 66 9.23 0.78 9.56
C ASP A 66 8.52 1.68 8.52
N GLY A 67 7.79 1.09 7.58
CA GLY A 67 7.15 1.77 6.45
C GLY A 67 8.12 2.24 5.34
N ASN A 68 9.42 2.04 5.48
CA ASN A 68 10.42 2.44 4.50
C ASN A 68 10.73 1.31 3.51
N HIS A 69 10.10 1.36 2.34
CA HIS A 69 10.32 0.38 1.26
C HIS A 69 11.73 0.37 0.65
N LEU A 70 12.58 1.34 0.99
CA LEU A 70 13.98 1.39 0.55
C LEU A 70 14.93 0.73 1.54
N TYR A 71 14.52 0.55 2.81
CA TYR A 71 15.33 -0.12 3.82
C TYR A 71 15.10 -1.64 3.78
N ASN A 72 15.99 -2.31 3.07
CA ASN A 72 15.87 -3.73 2.70
C ASN A 72 17.06 -4.55 3.22
N PRO A 73 17.18 -4.73 4.55
CA PRO A 73 18.34 -5.39 5.14
C PRO A 73 18.38 -6.88 4.75
N PRO A 74 19.57 -7.47 4.53
CA PRO A 74 19.70 -8.83 4.00
C PRO A 74 19.25 -9.93 4.97
N ASP A 75 19.16 -9.62 6.27
CA ASP A 75 18.63 -10.50 7.31
C ASP A 75 17.10 -10.48 7.41
N GLY A 76 16.43 -9.62 6.63
CA GLY A 76 14.98 -9.45 6.66
C GLY A 76 14.42 -8.82 7.94
N SER A 77 15.25 -8.21 8.78
CA SER A 77 14.84 -7.63 10.07
C SER A 77 13.68 -6.61 9.96
N ASN A 78 13.62 -5.86 8.85
CA ASN A 78 12.56 -4.90 8.55
C ASN A 78 11.31 -5.49 7.88
N TRP A 79 11.28 -6.79 7.63
CA TRP A 79 10.19 -7.42 6.88
C TRP A 79 9.35 -8.35 7.74
N GLU A 80 8.11 -8.53 7.31
CA GLU A 80 7.26 -9.65 7.70
C GLU A 80 6.42 -10.10 6.50
N LEU A 81 6.12 -11.40 6.41
CA LEU A 81 5.26 -11.93 5.37
C LEU A 81 3.82 -11.97 5.85
N LEU A 82 2.95 -11.25 5.15
CA LEU A 82 1.52 -11.17 5.46
C LEU A 82 0.69 -11.59 4.26
N CYS A 83 -0.39 -12.33 4.50
CA CYS A 83 -1.38 -12.53 3.46
C CYS A 83 -2.01 -11.19 3.10
N VAL A 84 -2.49 -11.05 1.86
CA VAL A 84 -3.09 -9.81 1.35
C VAL A 84 -4.12 -9.19 2.31
N TYR A 85 -4.92 -10.01 2.98
CA TYR A 85 -5.92 -9.56 3.95
C TYR A 85 -5.29 -8.99 5.24
N CYS A 86 -4.30 -9.67 5.81
CA CYS A 86 -3.60 -9.19 7.01
C CYS A 86 -2.76 -7.94 6.72
N HIS A 87 -2.24 -7.84 5.50
CA HIS A 87 -1.47 -6.70 5.05
C HIS A 87 -2.35 -5.45 4.93
N GLU A 88 -3.50 -5.56 4.25
CA GLU A 88 -4.46 -4.47 4.12
C GLU A 88 -5.01 -4.02 5.49
N ASP A 89 -5.32 -4.94 6.40
CA ASP A 89 -5.81 -4.58 7.75
C ASP A 89 -4.76 -3.79 8.57
N ILE A 90 -3.46 -4.11 8.46
CA ILE A 90 -2.41 -3.33 9.13
C ILE A 90 -2.34 -1.91 8.59
N HIS A 91 -2.30 -1.75 7.26
CA HIS A 91 -2.27 -0.42 6.64
C HIS A 91 -3.50 0.40 6.97
N SER A 92 -4.69 -0.21 6.93
CA SER A 92 -5.96 0.43 7.26
C SER A 92 -6.00 0.93 8.70
N ARG A 93 -5.50 0.12 9.64
CA ARG A 93 -5.40 0.50 11.06
C ARG A 93 -4.38 1.61 11.29
N GLY A 94 -3.24 1.57 10.60
CA GLY A 94 -2.22 2.62 10.66
C GLY A 94 -2.79 3.98 10.24
N LEU A 95 -3.44 4.02 9.07
CA LEU A 95 -4.11 5.22 8.56
C LEU A 95 -5.18 5.74 9.53
N LEU A 96 -5.98 4.85 10.12
CA LEU A 96 -6.98 5.26 11.11
C LEU A 96 -6.31 5.82 12.38
N GLY A 97 -5.21 5.23 12.85
CA GLY A 97 -4.44 5.73 13.99
C GLY A 97 -3.85 7.12 13.74
N ASP A 98 -3.31 7.36 12.55
CA ASP A 98 -2.79 8.66 12.14
C ASP A 98 -3.88 9.72 12.07
N PHE A 99 -5.06 9.36 11.52
CA PHE A 99 -6.22 10.24 11.51
C PHE A 99 -6.68 10.60 12.93
N LEU A 100 -6.81 9.61 13.82
CA LEU A 100 -7.27 9.83 15.21
C LEU A 100 -6.27 10.61 16.06
N SER A 101 -4.97 10.43 15.81
CA SER A 101 -3.90 11.15 16.53
C SER A 101 -3.63 12.56 15.98
N GLY A 102 -4.35 13.00 14.95
CA GLY A 102 -4.15 14.31 14.32
C GLY A 102 -2.86 14.42 13.49
N LYS A 103 -2.21 13.28 13.18
CA LYS A 103 -1.01 13.18 12.36
C LYS A 103 -1.30 12.93 10.87
N GLY A 104 -2.56 12.75 10.49
CA GLY A 104 -3.04 12.41 9.14
C GLY A 104 -2.91 13.52 8.09
N GLY A 105 -1.72 14.10 7.92
CA GLY A 105 -1.42 15.14 6.93
C GLY A 105 -0.76 14.64 5.65
N GLN A 106 -0.69 13.33 5.40
CA GLN A 106 -0.23 12.82 4.12
C GLN A 106 -1.41 12.75 3.15
N GLU A 107 -1.32 13.48 2.03
CA GLU A 107 -2.32 13.41 0.96
C GLU A 107 -2.42 11.98 0.43
N ILE A 108 -3.55 11.34 0.73
CA ILE A 108 -3.93 10.06 0.15
C ILE A 108 -4.52 10.36 -1.22
N SER A 109 -3.82 9.98 -2.30
CA SER A 109 -4.39 10.01 -3.65
C SER A 109 -5.47 8.93 -3.77
N THR A 110 -6.67 9.21 -3.27
CA THR A 110 -7.82 8.34 -3.52
C THR A 110 -8.18 8.42 -5.01
N VAL A 111 -8.22 7.27 -5.69
CA VAL A 111 -8.54 7.13 -7.13
C VAL A 111 -10.03 7.41 -7.43
N TYR A 112 -10.77 8.00 -6.50
CA TYR A 112 -12.14 8.46 -6.77
C TYR A 112 -12.09 9.84 -7.44
N ARG A 113 -12.12 9.77 -8.76
CA ARG A 113 -12.13 10.91 -9.68
C ARG A 113 -13.24 11.90 -9.34
N GLU A 114 -12.86 13.16 -9.40
CA GLU A 114 -13.62 14.38 -9.12
C GLU A 114 -15.03 14.38 -9.72
N GLY A 115 -16.00 14.78 -8.90
CA GLY A 115 -17.32 15.15 -9.38
C GLY A 115 -18.46 14.72 -8.48
N GLU A 116 -18.43 15.09 -7.20
CA GLU A 116 -19.60 15.47 -6.40
C GLU A 116 -19.13 15.78 -4.97
N LYS A 117 -19.53 16.94 -4.44
CA LYS A 117 -19.36 17.29 -3.03
C LYS A 117 -20.26 16.38 -2.19
N PHE A 118 -19.92 15.10 -2.05
CA PHE A 118 -20.68 14.17 -1.24
C PHE A 118 -20.07 14.06 0.14
N GLY A 119 -20.83 14.52 1.12
CA GLY A 119 -20.37 14.94 2.44
C GLY A 119 -19.51 13.93 3.20
N LEU A 120 -18.60 14.52 3.98
CA LEU A 120 -17.84 13.97 5.09
C LEU A 120 -17.41 12.50 4.90
N THR A 121 -16.11 12.30 4.70
CA THR A 121 -15.44 11.01 4.79
C THR A 121 -15.94 10.22 6.02
N LEU A 122 -15.90 8.88 5.96
CA LEU A 122 -16.31 8.05 7.08
C LEU A 122 -15.58 8.46 8.38
N GLY A 123 -14.31 8.86 8.27
CA GLY A 123 -13.52 9.42 9.37
C GLY A 123 -14.12 10.70 9.95
N GLU A 124 -14.53 11.65 9.10
CA GLU A 124 -15.20 12.88 9.54
C GLU A 124 -16.58 12.61 10.18
N LYS A 125 -17.35 11.65 9.66
CA LYS A 125 -18.64 11.24 10.25
C LYS A 125 -18.45 10.62 11.62
N LEU A 126 -17.46 9.75 11.78
CA LEU A 126 -17.12 9.13 13.06
C LEU A 126 -16.62 10.17 14.07
N LYS A 127 -15.75 11.09 13.64
CA LYS A 127 -15.26 12.20 14.49
C LYS A 127 -16.41 13.06 15.00
N LYS A 128 -17.32 13.47 14.11
CA LYS A 128 -18.51 14.24 14.48
C LYS A 128 -19.41 13.48 15.46
N ALA A 129 -19.67 12.19 15.22
CA ALA A 129 -20.46 11.36 16.12
C ALA A 129 -19.83 11.22 17.53
N LEU A 130 -18.49 11.13 17.60
CA LEU A 130 -17.76 11.09 18.87
C LEU A 130 -17.80 12.43 19.62
N GLU A 131 -17.70 13.55 18.91
CA GLU A 131 -17.80 14.89 19.50
C GLU A 131 -19.23 15.19 20.01
N GLU A 132 -20.26 14.77 19.29
CA GLU A 132 -21.66 14.88 19.72
C GLU A 132 -21.94 14.04 20.97
N LYS A 133 -21.28 12.88 21.11
CA LYS A 133 -21.37 12.03 22.31
C LYS A 133 -20.68 12.62 23.54
N LYS A 134 -19.67 13.48 23.38
CA LYS A 134 -18.96 14.16 24.49
C LYS A 134 -19.71 15.40 25.01
N LYS A 135 -20.68 15.91 24.24
CA LYS A 135 -21.48 17.10 24.57
C LYS A 135 -22.83 16.77 25.24
N LYS A 136 -23.15 15.48 25.39
CA LYS A 136 -24.26 14.95 26.19
C LYS A 136 -23.69 14.34 27.46
#